data_AF-A0A6L8EDH2-F1
#
_entry.id   AF-A0A6L8EDH2-F1
#
_cell.length_a   1.000
_cell.length_b   1.000
_cell.length_c   1.000
_cell.angle_alpha   90.00
_cell.angle_beta   90.00
_cell.angle_gamma   90.00
#
_symmetry.space_group_name_H-M   'P 1'
#
loop_
_entity.id
_entity.type
_entity.pdbx_description
1 polymer ?
#
loop_
_entity_poly.entity_id
_entity_poly.type
_entity_poly.pdbx_seq_one_letter_code
_entity_poly.pdbx_strand_id
1 'polypeptide(L)'
;MNDTVHVDGMLLRANFLQEQSNHDEAISVLQEALQTTRVTRGLYHESQFEILDGLIASEVANENWRRVDELNALLLHLHRKIYAYDAANLDQGLEKVTRWHVDALRYDLDGRTVPHLRAARKLFKARLQLALQAETPDLRKIERLQEGIRIAETHLIIQSDGHMDELRKQQALRRAWLLSSLD
;
A
#
# COMPACT_ATOMS: atom_id res chain seq x y z
N MET A 1 10.22 -11.15 29.67
CA MET A 1 11.08 -9.94 29.80
C MET A 1 12.29 -9.98 28.86
N ASN A 2 12.90 -11.15 28.58
CA ASN A 2 14.07 -11.24 27.70
C ASN A 2 13.77 -10.94 26.22
N ASP A 3 12.60 -11.38 25.72
CA ASP A 3 12.29 -11.28 24.27
C ASP A 3 11.94 -9.86 23.81
N THR A 4 11.36 -9.04 24.68
CA THR A 4 11.13 -7.60 24.44
C THR A 4 12.44 -6.85 24.21
N VAL A 5 13.42 -7.05 25.11
CA VAL A 5 14.74 -6.42 25.02
C VAL A 5 15.49 -6.89 23.77
N HIS A 6 15.26 -8.14 23.35
CA HIS A 6 15.87 -8.69 22.15
C HIS A 6 15.35 -8.03 20.86
N VAL A 7 14.02 -7.86 20.71
CA VAL A 7 13.44 -7.17 19.54
C VAL A 7 13.83 -5.71 19.49
N ASP A 8 13.86 -5.00 20.62
CA ASP A 8 14.28 -3.60 20.67
C ASP A 8 15.74 -3.42 20.22
N GLY A 9 16.62 -4.35 20.61
CA GLY A 9 18.01 -4.39 20.13
C GLY A 9 18.13 -4.64 18.61
N MET A 10 17.25 -5.46 18.04
CA MET A 10 17.19 -5.68 16.58
C MET A 10 16.76 -4.42 15.84
N LEU A 11 15.76 -3.70 16.35
CA LEU A 11 15.30 -2.43 15.78
C LEU A 11 16.40 -1.37 15.77
N LEU A 12 17.13 -1.21 16.88
CA LEU A 12 18.27 -0.30 16.95
C LEU A 12 19.36 -0.64 15.92
N ARG A 13 19.68 -1.94 15.78
CA ARG A 13 20.65 -2.40 14.78
C ARG A 13 20.17 -2.14 13.35
N ALA A 14 18.90 -2.42 13.06
CA ALA A 14 18.33 -2.18 11.73
C ALA A 14 18.37 -0.69 11.36
N ASN A 15 18.00 0.20 12.28
CA ASN A 15 18.06 1.64 12.07
C ASN A 15 19.49 2.10 11.74
N PHE A 16 20.47 1.63 12.52
CA PHE A 16 21.89 1.93 12.25
C PHE A 16 22.36 1.44 10.88
N LEU A 17 21.93 0.25 10.44
CA LEU A 17 22.22 -0.27 9.10
C LEU A 17 21.58 0.59 8.01
N GLN A 18 20.33 1.02 8.20
CA GLN A 18 19.65 1.92 7.26
C GLN A 18 20.35 3.27 7.12
N GLU A 19 20.83 3.85 8.23
CA GLU A 19 21.61 5.10 8.22
C GLU A 19 22.92 4.97 7.42
N GLN A 20 23.48 3.76 7.35
CA GLN A 20 24.66 3.43 6.54
C GLN A 20 24.32 3.04 5.10
N SER A 21 23.06 3.18 4.68
CA SER A 21 22.55 2.70 3.39
C SER A 21 22.71 1.18 3.19
N ASN A 22 22.89 0.42 4.26
CA ASN A 22 22.98 -1.03 4.23
C ASN A 22 21.59 -1.66 4.39
N HIS A 23 20.75 -1.44 3.38
CA HIS A 23 19.33 -1.79 3.41
C HIS A 23 19.08 -3.31 3.40
N ASP A 24 19.91 -4.09 2.70
CA ASP A 24 19.75 -5.55 2.63
C ASP A 24 19.99 -6.24 3.98
N GLU A 25 21.01 -5.80 4.72
CA GLU A 25 21.25 -6.29 6.07
C GLU A 25 20.18 -5.78 7.05
N ALA A 26 19.72 -4.54 6.91
CA ALA A 26 18.61 -4.03 7.71
C ALA A 26 17.34 -4.86 7.51
N ILE A 27 17.00 -5.19 6.25
CA ILE A 27 15.87 -6.06 5.91
C ILE A 27 16.01 -7.42 6.60
N SER A 28 17.21 -8.01 6.57
CA SER A 28 17.46 -9.31 7.19
C SER A 28 17.19 -9.28 8.70
N VAL A 29 17.69 -8.26 9.40
CA VAL A 29 17.45 -8.07 10.85
C VAL A 29 15.98 -7.82 11.16
N LEU A 30 15.30 -6.99 10.37
CA LEU A 30 13.89 -6.68 10.57
C LEU A 30 12.97 -7.89 10.30
N GLN A 31 13.32 -8.74 9.34
CA GLN A 31 12.60 -9.99 9.10
C GLN A 31 12.69 -10.92 10.31
N GLU A 32 13.86 -11.04 10.92
CA GLU A 32 14.06 -11.81 12.16
C GLU A 32 13.24 -11.21 13.31
N ALA A 33 13.29 -9.89 13.49
CA ALA A 33 12.49 -9.16 14.48
C ALA A 33 10.99 -9.41 14.30
N LEU A 34 10.50 -9.43 13.05
CA LEU A 34 9.10 -9.69 12.73
C LEU A 34 8.68 -11.12 13.13
N GLN A 35 9.51 -12.12 12.82
CA GLN A 35 9.23 -13.51 13.20
C GLN A 35 9.25 -13.68 14.72
N THR A 36 10.28 -13.17 15.39
CA THR A 36 10.39 -13.21 16.86
C THR A 36 9.18 -12.53 17.51
N THR A 37 8.76 -11.37 17.02
CA THR A 37 7.58 -10.67 17.51
C THR A 37 6.32 -11.51 17.37
N ARG A 38 6.12 -12.18 16.24
CA ARG A 38 4.94 -13.04 16.01
C ARG A 38 4.93 -14.26 16.91
N VAL A 39 6.09 -14.87 17.14
CA VAL A 39 6.23 -16.03 18.04
C VAL A 39 5.95 -15.61 19.48
N THR A 40 6.48 -14.46 19.91
CA THR A 40 6.46 -14.06 21.32
C THR A 40 5.24 -13.26 21.74
N ARG A 41 4.63 -12.49 20.82
CA ARG A 41 3.49 -11.59 21.09
C ARG A 41 2.23 -11.94 20.30
N GLY A 42 2.31 -12.92 19.41
CA GLY A 42 1.20 -13.36 18.57
C GLY A 42 1.13 -12.64 17.21
N LEU A 43 0.25 -13.15 16.34
CA LEU A 43 0.14 -12.71 14.94
C LEU A 43 -0.45 -11.32 14.76
N TYR A 44 -1.19 -10.81 15.75
CA TYR A 44 -1.88 -9.51 15.69
C TYR A 44 -1.47 -8.68 16.90
N HIS A 45 -0.30 -8.07 16.83
CA HIS A 45 0.24 -7.22 17.88
C HIS A 45 0.86 -5.96 17.30
N GLU A 46 0.63 -4.81 17.94
CA GLU A 46 0.98 -3.48 17.41
C GLU A 46 2.49 -3.28 17.22
N SER A 47 3.32 -3.97 18.01
CA SER A 47 4.78 -3.91 17.85
C SER A 47 5.28 -4.40 16.48
N GLN A 48 4.44 -5.06 15.68
CA GLN A 48 4.79 -5.38 14.29
C GLN A 48 4.80 -4.14 13.39
N PHE A 49 4.11 -3.05 13.75
CA PHE A 49 3.99 -1.86 12.90
C PHE A 49 5.34 -1.17 12.67
N GLU A 50 6.12 -0.94 13.73
CA GLU A 50 7.46 -0.32 13.62
C GLU A 50 8.40 -1.18 12.78
N ILE A 51 8.36 -2.51 12.95
CA ILE A 51 9.18 -3.44 12.17
C ILE A 51 8.80 -3.40 10.68
N LEU A 52 7.51 -3.37 10.38
CA LEU A 52 7.02 -3.28 9.00
C LEU A 52 7.33 -1.93 8.37
N ASP A 53 7.33 -0.86 9.14
CA ASP A 53 7.73 0.46 8.67
C ASP A 53 9.22 0.52 8.29
N GLY A 54 10.08 -0.08 9.12
CA GLY A 54 11.51 -0.23 8.79
C GLY A 54 11.74 -1.06 7.53
N LEU A 55 10.97 -2.16 7.36
CA LEU A 55 11.03 -2.99 6.16
C LEU A 55 10.62 -2.18 4.93
N ILE A 56 9.50 -1.46 5.00
CA ILE A 56 9.02 -0.61 3.91
C ILE A 56 10.07 0.46 3.56
N ALA A 57 10.64 1.13 4.54
CA ALA A 57 11.65 2.16 4.30
C ALA A 57 12.88 1.61 3.57
N SER A 58 13.37 0.43 3.97
CA SER A 58 14.52 -0.22 3.32
C SER A 58 14.19 -0.69 1.90
N GLU A 59 13.00 -1.26 1.69
CA GLU A 59 12.57 -1.71 0.36
C GLU A 59 12.27 -0.54 -0.59
N VAL A 60 11.81 0.62 -0.07
CA VAL A 60 11.70 1.87 -0.83
C VAL A 60 13.08 2.37 -1.26
N ALA A 61 14.07 2.35 -0.36
CA ALA A 61 15.43 2.77 -0.68
C ALA A 61 16.10 1.87 -1.73
N ASN A 62 15.75 0.58 -1.75
CA ASN A 62 16.16 -0.38 -2.76
C ASN A 62 15.28 -0.36 -4.03
N GLU A 63 14.29 0.52 -4.11
CA GLU A 63 13.32 0.60 -5.23
C GLU A 63 12.58 -0.73 -5.50
N ASN A 64 12.43 -1.58 -4.49
CA ASN A 64 11.73 -2.85 -4.59
C ASN A 64 10.22 -2.65 -4.39
N TRP A 65 9.59 -1.95 -5.33
CA TRP A 65 8.20 -1.50 -5.24
C TRP A 65 7.19 -2.64 -5.06
N ARG A 66 7.47 -3.80 -5.66
CA ARG A 66 6.65 -5.00 -5.46
C ARG A 66 6.60 -5.38 -3.98
N ARG A 67 7.74 -5.36 -3.31
CA ARG A 67 7.83 -5.73 -1.90
C ARG A 67 7.23 -4.68 -0.98
N VAL A 68 7.39 -3.40 -1.32
CA VAL A 68 6.71 -2.29 -0.64
C VAL A 68 5.18 -2.48 -0.70
N ASP A 69 4.65 -2.89 -1.85
CA ASP A 69 3.23 -3.20 -2.04
C ASP A 69 2.76 -4.35 -1.14
N GLU A 70 3.52 -5.45 -1.10
CA GLU A 70 3.23 -6.62 -0.26
C GLU A 70 3.22 -6.27 1.24
N LEU A 71 4.18 -5.45 1.68
CA LEU A 71 4.29 -5.00 3.07
C LEU A 71 3.15 -4.04 3.44
N ASN A 72 2.76 -3.12 2.55
CA ASN A 72 1.60 -2.25 2.76
C ASN A 72 0.29 -3.04 2.81
N ALA A 73 0.15 -4.12 2.02
CA ALA A 73 -0.99 -5.02 2.10
C ALA A 73 -1.04 -5.76 3.46
N LEU A 74 0.11 -6.16 3.99
CA LEU A 74 0.22 -6.75 5.33
C LEU A 74 -0.12 -5.73 6.43
N LEU A 75 0.39 -4.50 6.35
CA LEU A 75 0.01 -3.42 7.28
C LEU A 75 -1.50 -3.19 7.29
N LEU A 76 -2.13 -3.11 6.11
CA LEU A 76 -3.58 -2.98 5.98
C LEU A 76 -4.32 -4.12 6.68
N HIS A 77 -3.85 -5.35 6.52
CA HIS A 77 -4.43 -6.51 7.17
C HIS A 77 -4.32 -6.40 8.70
N LEU A 78 -3.15 -6.06 9.23
CA LEU A 78 -2.91 -5.92 10.66
C LEU A 78 -3.76 -4.79 11.27
N HIS A 79 -3.81 -3.61 10.66
CA HIS A 79 -4.65 -2.51 11.15
C HIS A 79 -6.11 -2.92 11.29
N ARG A 80 -6.66 -3.64 10.31
CA ARG A 80 -8.05 -4.14 10.35
C ARG A 80 -8.30 -5.16 11.46
N LYS A 81 -7.28 -5.96 11.80
CA LYS A 81 -7.39 -7.00 12.82
C LYS A 81 -7.21 -6.45 14.22
N ILE A 82 -6.22 -5.59 14.42
CA ILE A 82 -5.88 -5.00 15.72
C ILE A 82 -6.92 -3.93 16.09
N TYR A 83 -7.29 -3.04 15.16
CA TYR A 83 -8.18 -1.91 15.41
C TYR A 83 -9.63 -2.13 14.96
N ALA A 84 -10.12 -3.38 15.01
CA ALA A 84 -11.48 -3.71 14.54
C ALA A 84 -12.59 -2.91 15.24
N TYR A 85 -12.34 -2.47 16.48
CA TYR A 85 -13.28 -1.69 17.31
C TYR A 85 -12.75 -0.28 17.66
N ASP A 86 -11.63 0.12 17.07
CA ASP A 86 -11.02 1.43 17.28
C ASP A 86 -10.98 2.17 15.94
N ALA A 87 -12.05 2.92 15.66
CA ALA A 87 -12.22 3.60 14.39
C ALA A 87 -11.13 4.66 14.13
N ALA A 88 -10.58 5.27 15.17
CA ALA A 88 -9.57 6.32 15.04
C ALA A 88 -8.24 5.72 14.60
N ASN A 89 -7.74 4.69 15.30
CA ASN A 89 -6.49 4.03 14.95
C ASN A 89 -6.60 3.23 13.64
N LEU A 90 -7.77 2.65 13.36
CA LEU A 90 -8.04 2.03 12.07
C LEU A 90 -7.93 3.06 10.93
N ASP A 91 -8.57 4.23 11.06
CA ASP A 91 -8.51 5.26 10.03
C ASP A 91 -7.09 5.76 9.77
N GLN A 92 -6.28 5.96 10.82
CA GLN A 92 -4.87 6.35 10.69
C GLN A 92 -4.07 5.30 9.90
N GLY A 93 -4.27 4.01 10.21
CA GLY A 93 -3.64 2.92 9.47
C GLY A 93 -4.08 2.83 8.01
N LEU A 94 -5.38 3.01 7.75
CA LEU A 94 -5.90 3.08 6.38
C LEU A 94 -5.35 4.30 5.62
N GLU A 95 -5.19 5.45 6.27
CA GLU A 95 -4.61 6.64 5.67
C GLU A 95 -3.19 6.37 5.16
N LYS A 96 -2.37 5.76 6.01
CA LYS A 96 -0.98 5.43 5.67
C LYS A 96 -0.89 4.57 4.42
N VAL A 97 -1.67 3.49 4.34
CA VAL A 97 -1.69 2.62 3.16
C VAL A 97 -2.30 3.33 1.95
N THR A 98 -3.28 4.22 2.16
CA THR A 98 -3.83 5.04 1.06
C THR A 98 -2.75 5.94 0.46
N ARG A 99 -1.92 6.56 1.31
CA ARG A 99 -0.83 7.44 0.89
C ARG A 99 0.18 6.70 0.02
N TRP A 100 0.57 5.48 0.39
CA TRP A 100 1.41 4.64 -0.45
C TRP A 100 0.86 4.49 -1.87
N HIS A 101 -0.41 4.11 -2.04
CA HIS A 101 -0.97 3.97 -3.39
C HIS A 101 -1.09 5.31 -4.15
N VAL A 102 -1.31 6.42 -3.45
CA VAL A 102 -1.33 7.76 -4.06
C VAL A 102 0.06 8.19 -4.52
N ASP A 103 1.10 7.92 -3.72
CA ASP A 103 2.48 8.26 -4.06
C ASP A 103 2.98 7.39 -5.22
N ALA A 104 2.69 6.08 -5.20
CA ALA A 104 2.99 5.19 -6.31
C ALA A 104 2.38 5.65 -7.64
N LEU A 105 1.17 6.21 -7.62
CA LEU A 105 0.53 6.83 -8.80
C LEU A 105 1.20 8.14 -9.21
N ARG A 106 1.47 9.01 -8.24
CA ARG A 106 2.01 10.35 -8.50
C ARG A 106 3.39 10.29 -9.14
N TYR A 107 4.21 9.34 -8.69
CA TYR A 107 5.60 9.20 -9.09
C TYR A 107 5.85 8.05 -10.07
N ASP A 108 4.79 7.37 -10.52
CA ASP A 108 4.85 6.22 -11.42
C ASP A 108 5.89 5.17 -10.99
N LEU A 109 5.92 4.85 -9.69
CA LEU A 109 7.02 4.09 -9.09
C LEU A 109 7.20 2.70 -9.73
N ASP A 110 6.11 2.08 -10.17
CA ASP A 110 6.14 0.70 -10.68
C ASP A 110 5.33 0.47 -11.96
N GLY A 111 4.81 1.53 -12.60
CA GLY A 111 4.00 1.43 -13.81
C GLY A 111 2.60 0.83 -13.62
N ARG A 112 2.16 0.52 -12.40
CA ARG A 112 0.90 -0.22 -12.12
C ARG A 112 -0.27 0.69 -11.76
N THR A 113 -0.54 1.67 -12.62
CA THR A 113 -1.60 2.67 -12.42
C THR A 113 -2.97 2.10 -12.02
N VAL A 114 -3.49 1.12 -12.76
CA VAL A 114 -4.85 0.59 -12.50
C VAL A 114 -4.97 -0.11 -11.13
N PRO A 115 -4.05 -1.02 -10.73
CA PRO A 115 -4.01 -1.57 -9.37
C PRO A 115 -4.01 -0.50 -8.26
N HIS A 116 -3.13 0.51 -8.34
CA HIS A 116 -3.05 1.55 -7.32
C HIS A 116 -4.34 2.40 -7.25
N LEU A 117 -4.93 2.76 -8.39
CA LEU A 117 -6.23 3.47 -8.43
C LEU A 117 -7.35 2.67 -7.76
N ARG A 118 -7.42 1.36 -8.04
CA ARG A 118 -8.43 0.47 -7.42
C ARG A 118 -8.24 0.37 -5.92
N ALA A 119 -6.99 0.23 -5.46
CA ALA A 119 -6.66 0.15 -4.04
C ALA A 119 -6.96 1.45 -3.30
N ALA A 120 -6.50 2.60 -3.82
CA ALA A 120 -6.76 3.92 -3.27
C ALA A 120 -8.27 4.19 -3.16
N ARG A 121 -9.05 3.93 -4.22
CA ARG A 121 -10.51 4.07 -4.19
C ARG A 121 -11.16 3.23 -3.09
N LYS A 122 -10.76 1.97 -2.95
CA LYS A 122 -11.29 1.06 -1.92
C LYS A 122 -10.99 1.59 -0.52
N LEU A 123 -9.79 2.12 -0.30
CA LEU A 123 -9.38 2.68 0.99
C LEU A 123 -10.09 3.99 1.29
N PHE A 124 -10.23 4.91 0.31
CA PHE A 124 -11.02 6.13 0.49
C PHE A 124 -12.47 5.82 0.89
N LYS A 125 -13.11 4.83 0.25
CA LYS A 125 -14.47 4.39 0.61
C LYS A 125 -14.54 3.85 2.04
N ALA A 126 -13.58 3.03 2.45
CA ALA A 126 -13.53 2.50 3.81
C ALA A 126 -13.34 3.61 4.85
N ARG A 127 -12.43 4.55 4.60
CA ARG A 127 -12.20 5.71 5.48
C ARG A 127 -13.39 6.66 5.54
N LEU A 128 -14.09 6.85 4.41
CA LEU A 128 -15.31 7.66 4.36
C LEU A 128 -16.40 7.06 5.24
N GLN A 129 -16.56 5.73 5.21
CA GLN A 129 -17.49 5.04 6.08
C GLN A 129 -17.18 5.29 7.57
N LEU A 130 -15.91 5.20 7.98
CA LEU A 130 -15.49 5.50 9.36
C LEU A 130 -15.78 6.96 9.72
N ALA A 131 -15.47 7.90 8.82
CA ALA A 131 -15.69 9.33 9.06
C ALA A 131 -17.18 9.69 9.21
N LEU A 132 -18.07 9.03 8.45
CA LEU A 132 -19.52 9.22 8.55
C LEU A 132 -20.13 8.60 9.82
N GLN A 133 -19.46 7.60 10.40
CA GLN A 133 -19.90 6.92 11.63
C GLN A 133 -19.35 7.57 12.91
N ALA A 134 -18.47 8.56 12.79
CA ALA A 134 -17.91 9.26 13.94
C ALA A 134 -19.00 10.04 14.70
N GLU A 135 -18.88 10.13 16.02
CA GLU A 135 -19.78 10.92 16.86
C GLU A 135 -19.82 12.40 16.45
N THR A 136 -18.67 12.92 16.02
CA THR A 136 -18.49 14.28 15.49
C THR A 136 -17.85 14.23 14.10
N PRO A 137 -18.64 14.10 13.02
CA PRO A 137 -18.11 14.00 11.67
C PRO A 137 -17.34 15.25 11.23
N ASP A 138 -16.08 15.08 10.84
CA ASP A 138 -15.28 16.13 10.20
C ASP A 138 -15.69 16.26 8.73
N LEU A 139 -16.47 17.30 8.40
CA LEU A 139 -16.95 17.57 7.05
C LEU A 139 -15.79 17.78 6.05
N ARG A 140 -14.70 18.43 6.46
CA ARG A 140 -13.54 18.66 5.57
C ARG A 140 -12.83 17.35 5.25
N LYS A 141 -12.78 16.41 6.19
CA LYS A 141 -12.27 15.06 5.93
C LYS A 141 -13.20 14.31 4.98
N ILE A 142 -14.50 14.36 5.20
CA ILE A 142 -15.51 13.72 4.33
C ILE A 142 -15.38 14.23 2.89
N GLU A 143 -15.34 15.54 2.68
CA GLU A 143 -15.19 16.15 1.35
C GLU A 143 -13.90 15.69 0.65
N ARG A 144 -12.76 15.70 1.37
CA ARG A 144 -11.48 15.21 0.81
C ARG A 144 -11.53 13.74 0.42
N LEU A 145 -12.20 12.90 1.20
CA LEU A 145 -12.34 11.47 0.90
C LEU A 145 -13.26 11.22 -0.30
N GLN A 146 -14.36 11.97 -0.41
CA GLN A 146 -15.24 11.92 -1.57
C GLN A 146 -14.52 12.37 -2.85
N GLU A 147 -13.73 13.42 -2.77
CA GLU A 147 -12.91 13.89 -3.88
C GLU A 147 -11.88 12.85 -4.31
N GLY A 148 -11.18 12.21 -3.37
CA GLY A 148 -10.26 11.11 -3.66
C GLY A 148 -10.94 9.93 -4.38
N ILE A 149 -12.16 9.58 -4.01
CA ILE A 149 -12.97 8.56 -4.70
C ILE A 149 -13.26 8.99 -6.13
N ARG A 150 -13.76 10.22 -6.31
CA ARG A 150 -14.14 10.76 -7.61
C ARG A 150 -12.96 10.81 -8.58
N ILE A 151 -11.80 11.29 -8.12
CA ILE A 151 -10.55 11.30 -8.89
C ILE A 151 -10.17 9.89 -9.32
N ALA A 152 -10.16 8.92 -8.39
CA ALA A 152 -9.78 7.55 -8.70
C ALA A 152 -10.75 6.88 -9.68
N GLU A 153 -12.05 7.10 -9.55
CA GLU A 153 -13.07 6.59 -10.46
C GLU A 153 -12.94 7.19 -11.86
N THR A 154 -12.70 8.49 -11.95
CA THR A 154 -12.52 9.19 -13.23
C THR A 154 -11.32 8.62 -13.99
N HIS A 155 -10.17 8.45 -13.32
CA HIS A 155 -8.98 7.88 -13.94
C HIS A 155 -9.16 6.41 -14.34
N LEU A 156 -9.91 5.62 -13.56
CA LEU A 156 -10.24 4.24 -13.94
C LEU A 156 -11.09 4.15 -15.21
N ILE A 157 -12.03 5.09 -15.40
CA ILE A 157 -12.83 5.18 -16.63
C ILE A 157 -11.93 5.52 -17.83
N ILE A 158 -11.08 6.55 -17.70
CA ILE A 158 -10.14 6.96 -18.76
C ILE A 158 -9.22 5.80 -19.18
N GLN A 159 -8.68 5.06 -18.20
CA GLN A 159 -7.83 3.89 -18.47
C GLN A 159 -8.60 2.76 -19.17
N SER A 160 -9.88 2.55 -18.81
CA SER A 160 -10.73 1.56 -19.47
C SER A 160 -11.02 1.94 -20.93
N ASP A 161 -11.42 3.18 -21.17
CA ASP A 161 -11.75 3.66 -22.52
C ASP A 161 -10.53 3.63 -23.44
N GLY A 162 -9.37 4.09 -22.94
CA GLY A 162 -8.10 4.02 -23.67
C GLY A 162 -7.70 2.57 -24.01
N HIS A 163 -7.89 1.62 -23.09
CA HIS A 163 -7.65 0.21 -23.36
C HIS A 163 -8.58 -0.35 -24.44
N MET A 164 -9.86 0.03 -24.41
CA MET A 164 -10.82 -0.39 -25.43
C MET A 164 -10.50 0.18 -26.82
N ASP A 165 -10.03 1.43 -26.89
CA ASP A 165 -9.58 2.04 -28.15
C ASP A 165 -8.34 1.34 -28.72
N GLU A 166 -7.40 0.96 -27.86
CA GLU A 166 -6.20 0.21 -28.28
C GLU A 166 -6.55 -1.17 -28.84
N LEU A 167 -7.47 -1.91 -28.19
CA LEU A 167 -7.97 -3.18 -28.69
C LEU A 167 -8.65 -3.04 -30.06
N ARG A 168 -9.44 -1.97 -30.26
CA ARG A 168 -10.07 -1.68 -31.56
C ARG A 168 -9.03 -1.44 -32.65
N LYS A 169 -7.97 -0.67 -32.36
CA LYS A 169 -6.85 -0.43 -33.29
C LYS A 169 -6.13 -1.73 -33.66
N GLN A 170 -5.81 -2.57 -32.67
CA GLN A 170 -5.15 -3.85 -32.91
C GLN A 170 -6.00 -4.80 -33.77
N GLN A 171 -7.31 -4.85 -33.54
CA GLN A 171 -8.23 -5.63 -34.37
C GLN A 171 -8.30 -5.12 -35.81
N ALA A 172 -8.31 -3.79 -36.01
CA ALA A 172 -8.29 -3.19 -37.35
C ALA A 172 -6.98 -3.49 -38.09
N LEU A 173 -5.83 -3.35 -37.43
CA LEU A 173 -4.52 -3.68 -37.98
C LEU A 173 -4.41 -5.16 -38.35
N ARG A 174 -4.88 -6.06 -37.49
CA ARG A 174 -4.88 -7.50 -37.77
C ARG A 174 -5.76 -7.86 -38.97
N ARG A 175 -6.94 -7.22 -39.10
CA ARG A 175 -7.81 -7.40 -40.27
C ARG A 175 -7.15 -6.89 -41.55
N ALA A 176 -6.54 -5.72 -41.51
CA ALA A 176 -5.81 -5.16 -42.66
C ALA A 176 -4.66 -6.09 -43.09
N TRP A 177 -3.88 -6.61 -42.13
CA TRP A 177 -2.80 -7.55 -42.39
C TRP A 177 -3.28 -8.89 -42.99
N LEU A 178 -4.39 -9.44 -42.49
CA LEU A 178 -4.98 -10.66 -43.04
C LEU A 178 -5.45 -10.45 -44.49
N LEU A 179 -6.10 -9.33 -44.77
CA LEU A 179 -6.54 -8.98 -46.13
C LEU A 179 -5.35 -8.80 -47.09
N SER A 180 -4.28 -8.12 -46.65
CA SER A 180 -3.07 -7.95 -47.47
C SER A 180 -2.23 -9.22 -47.66
N SER A 181 -2.53 -10.30 -46.93
CA SER A 181 -1.84 -11.59 -47.03
C SER A 181 -2.57 -12.62 -47.91
N LEU A 182 -3.74 -12.26 -48.42
CA LEU A 182 -4.57 -13.09 -49.29
C LEU A 182 -4.47 -12.68 -50.78
N ASP A 183 -3.75 -11.59 -51.06
CA ASP A 183 -3.35 -11.12 -52.39
C ASP A 183 -1.90 -11.55 -52.70
#